data_AF-A0A7W1CCA7-F1
#
_entry.id   AF-A0A7W1CCA7-F1
#
_cell.length_a   1.000
_cell.length_b   1.000
_cell.length_c   1.000
_cell.angle_alpha   90.00
_cell.angle_beta   90.00
_cell.angle_gamma   90.00
#
_symmetry.space_group_name_H-M   'P 1'
#
loop_
_entity.id
_entity.type
_entity.pdbx_description
1 polymer ?
#
loop_
_entity_poly.entity_id
_entity_poly.type
_entity_poly.pdbx_seq_one_letter_code
_entity_poly.pdbx_strand_id
1 'polypeptide(L)'
;MSKVAVTYWDNTHTISMPAETRAKIAQSRTSATPQWYVFAVIASMTFMLCMAINLRAFSEMSAEIEQNERLSLAVEQLTNENIGLQGEVHSLKTDSHTVEREARKMGMSRRNEKVLVPMN
;
A
#
# COMPACT_ATOMS: atom_id res chain seq x y z
N MET A 1 89.87 42.21 48.39
CA MET A 1 88.99 41.31 49.16
C MET A 1 87.66 42.03 49.29
N SER A 2 86.48 41.55 48.91
CA SER A 2 85.96 40.20 48.76
C SER A 2 84.96 40.19 47.60
N LYS A 3 85.18 39.30 46.63
CA LYS A 3 84.20 38.86 45.65
C LYS A 3 83.50 37.65 46.27
N VAL A 4 82.33 37.81 46.85
CA VAL A 4 81.31 36.75 46.95
C VAL A 4 80.09 37.30 47.67
N ALA A 5 78.95 37.37 46.99
CA ALA A 5 77.85 36.43 47.22
C ALA A 5 76.57 36.90 46.52
N VAL A 6 75.81 35.91 46.01
CA VAL A 6 74.39 35.99 45.64
C VAL A 6 74.15 36.72 44.30
N THR A 7 73.87 36.02 43.20
CA THR A 7 72.60 35.30 43.01
C THR A 7 72.79 34.00 42.23
N TYR A 8 72.42 32.90 42.89
CA TYR A 8 72.09 31.63 42.26
C TYR A 8 70.75 31.75 41.51
N TRP A 9 70.60 30.94 40.46
CA TRP A 9 69.36 30.62 39.73
C TRP A 9 68.89 31.59 38.63
N ASP A 10 69.21 31.28 37.38
CA ASP A 10 68.20 31.25 36.34
C ASP A 10 68.53 30.15 35.31
N ASN A 11 67.85 29.02 35.47
CA ASN A 11 67.91 27.90 34.55
C ASN A 11 66.45 27.64 34.13
N THR A 12 65.96 28.45 33.20
CA THR A 12 64.64 28.26 32.60
C THR A 12 64.78 27.97 31.10
N HIS A 13 64.96 26.69 30.80
CA HIS A 13 64.53 26.12 29.53
C HIS A 13 63.03 26.40 29.36
N THR A 14 62.71 27.48 28.67
CA THR A 14 61.39 27.65 28.07
C THR A 14 61.59 27.75 26.57
N ILE A 15 61.44 26.59 25.92
CA ILE A 15 61.23 26.52 24.47
C ILE A 15 59.94 27.30 24.22
N SER A 16 60.07 28.56 23.81
CA SER A 16 58.97 29.40 23.38
C SER A 16 58.44 28.85 22.06
N MET A 17 57.48 27.94 22.14
CA MET A 17 56.69 27.59 20.97
C MET A 17 55.96 28.86 20.50
N PRO A 18 56.08 29.23 19.22
CA PRO A 18 55.47 30.45 18.70
C PRO A 18 53.96 30.37 18.84
N ALA A 19 53.38 31.38 19.49
CA ALA A 19 51.93 31.54 19.72
C ALA A 19 51.09 31.45 18.43
N GLU A 20 51.71 31.58 17.26
CA GLU A 20 51.07 31.46 15.96
C GLU A 20 50.50 30.05 15.66
N THR A 21 51.04 28.98 16.25
CA THR A 21 50.53 27.62 16.00
C THR A 21 49.32 27.26 16.86
N ARG A 22 49.12 27.92 18.03
CA ARG A 22 47.92 27.71 18.85
C ARG A 22 46.69 28.46 18.33
N ALA A 23 46.88 29.59 17.65
CA ALA A 23 45.76 30.36 17.09
C ALA A 23 45.05 29.65 15.92
N LYS A 24 45.74 28.74 15.21
CA LYS A 24 45.16 28.01 14.07
C LYS A 24 44.36 26.76 14.45
N ILE A 25 44.55 26.22 15.66
CA ILE A 25 43.86 25.01 16.13
C ILE A 25 42.54 25.34 16.85
N ALA A 26 42.40 26.56 17.40
CA ALA A 26 41.16 27.02 18.03
C ALA A 26 40.06 27.46 17.03
N GLN A 27 40.34 27.47 15.73
CA GLN A 27 39.32 27.64 14.67
C GLN A 27 38.68 26.30 14.29
N SER A 28 38.48 25.40 15.26
CA SER A 28 37.66 24.22 15.07
C SER A 28 36.20 24.64 14.94
N ARG A 29 35.79 24.93 13.70
CA ARG A 29 34.47 24.62 13.15
C ARG A 29 33.33 24.71 14.15
N THR A 30 32.98 25.92 14.56
CA THR A 30 31.57 26.21 14.81
C THR A 30 30.91 26.21 13.44
N SER A 31 30.56 25.03 12.93
CA SER A 31 29.63 24.91 11.83
C SER A 31 28.33 25.55 12.31
N ALA A 32 28.16 26.82 11.97
CA ALA A 32 26.94 27.56 12.18
C ALA A 32 25.86 26.83 11.38
N THR A 33 25.20 25.85 12.00
CA THR A 33 24.01 25.25 11.44
C THR A 33 23.05 26.41 11.22
N PRO A 34 22.69 26.71 9.98
CA PRO A 34 21.83 27.83 9.70
C PRO A 34 20.54 27.66 10.51
N GLN A 35 20.05 28.73 11.14
CA GLN A 35 18.85 28.64 11.98
C GLN A 35 17.63 28.10 11.21
N TRP A 36 17.60 28.27 9.88
CA TRP A 36 16.58 27.68 9.00
C TRP A 36 16.59 26.14 8.96
N TYR A 37 17.72 25.50 9.25
CA TYR A 37 17.87 24.04 9.25
C TYR A 37 16.96 23.39 10.28
N VAL A 38 16.83 23.99 11.47
CA VAL A 38 15.94 23.48 12.52
C VAL A 38 14.48 23.52 12.04
N PHE A 39 14.06 24.58 11.36
CA PHE A 39 12.73 24.68 10.76
C PHE A 39 12.53 23.64 9.65
N ALA A 40 13.54 23.41 8.80
CA ALA A 40 13.48 22.40 7.76
C ALA A 40 13.34 20.98 8.34
N VAL A 41 14.06 20.66 9.42
CA VAL A 41 13.93 19.37 10.11
C VAL A 41 12.53 19.19 10.69
N ILE A 42 12.01 20.18 11.42
CA ILE A 42 10.65 20.12 12.00
C ILE A 42 9.59 19.98 10.89
N ALA A 43 9.71 20.76 9.82
CA ALA A 43 8.82 20.67 8.67
C ALA A 43 8.90 19.29 8.01
N SER A 44 10.10 18.74 7.83
CA SER A 44 10.29 17.41 7.24
C SER A 44 9.73 16.29 8.11
N MET A 45 9.87 16.36 9.44
CA MET A 45 9.30 15.38 10.37
C MET A 45 7.78 15.45 10.37
N THR A 46 7.21 16.66 10.37
CA THR A 46 5.77 16.87 10.29
C THR A 46 5.22 16.38 8.96
N PHE A 47 5.90 16.69 7.85
CA PHE A 47 5.55 16.22 6.52
C PHE A 47 5.58 14.69 6.44
N MET A 48 6.64 14.05 6.96
CA MET A 48 6.75 12.59 6.98
C MET A 48 5.60 11.96 7.79
N LEU A 49 5.23 12.55 8.93
CA LEU A 49 4.10 12.09 9.73
C LEU A 49 2.77 12.22 8.95
N CYS A 50 2.53 13.39 8.33
CA CYS A 50 1.34 13.61 7.51
C CYS A 50 1.29 12.65 6.32
N MET A 51 2.41 12.41 5.65
CA MET A 51 2.50 11.48 4.52
C MET A 51 2.25 10.04 4.97
N ALA A 52 2.82 9.61 6.09
CA ALA A 52 2.60 8.26 6.64
C ALA A 52 1.13 8.02 6.99
N ILE A 53 0.46 9.01 7.59
CA ILE A 53 -0.97 8.93 7.92
C ILE A 53 -1.81 8.91 6.63
N ASN A 54 -1.52 9.79 5.67
CA ASN A 54 -2.24 9.83 4.40
C ASN A 54 -2.04 8.55 3.57
N LEU A 55 -0.84 8.00 3.54
CA LEU A 55 -0.55 6.74 2.84
C LEU A 55 -1.26 5.57 3.51
N ARG A 56 -1.34 5.55 4.83
CA ARG A 56 -2.12 4.54 5.55
C ARG A 56 -3.60 4.64 5.22
N ALA A 57 -4.18 5.83 5.31
CA ALA A 57 -5.58 6.07 4.95
C ALA A 57 -5.86 5.73 3.47
N PHE A 58 -4.93 6.08 2.57
CA PHE A 58 -5.03 5.75 1.15
C PHE A 58 -4.91 4.25 0.90
N SER A 59 -4.09 3.53 1.66
CA SER A 59 -3.97 2.07 1.56
C SER A 59 -5.22 1.35 2.03
N GLU A 60 -5.84 1.80 3.12
CA GLU A 60 -7.11 1.27 3.62
C GLU A 60 -8.23 1.54 2.61
N MET A 61 -8.30 2.76 2.06
CA MET A 61 -9.28 3.11 1.02
C MET A 61 -9.07 2.34 -0.29
N SER A 62 -7.83 2.13 -0.72
CA SER A 62 -7.52 1.40 -1.95
C SER A 62 -7.95 -0.06 -1.86
N ALA A 63 -7.81 -0.68 -0.69
CA ALA A 63 -8.25 -2.05 -0.45
C ALA A 63 -9.78 -2.16 -0.55
N GLU A 64 -10.52 -1.21 0.01
CA GLU A 64 -11.98 -1.15 -0.08
C GLU A 64 -12.46 -0.89 -1.53
N ILE A 65 -11.76 -0.04 -2.29
CA ILE A 65 -12.05 0.19 -3.71
C ILE A 65 -11.85 -1.10 -4.52
N GLU A 66 -10.73 -1.79 -4.33
CA GLU A 66 -10.45 -3.04 -5.04
C GLU A 66 -11.50 -4.11 -4.71
N GLN A 67 -11.92 -4.21 -3.44
CA GLN A 67 -12.99 -5.12 -3.05
C GLN A 67 -14.31 -4.74 -3.71
N ASN A 68 -14.67 -3.46 -3.72
CA ASN A 68 -15.91 -2.99 -4.36
C ASN A 68 -15.91 -3.25 -5.87
N GLU A 69 -14.80 -3.02 -6.57
CA GLU A 69 -14.66 -3.34 -7.99
C GLU A 69 -14.86 -4.84 -8.25
N ARG A 70 -14.22 -5.69 -7.46
CA ARG A 70 -14.39 -7.15 -7.55
C ARG A 70 -15.84 -7.58 -7.30
N LEU A 71 -16.49 -7.02 -6.28
CA LEU A 71 -17.89 -7.30 -5.99
C LEU A 71 -18.81 -6.81 -7.13
N SER A 72 -18.57 -5.61 -7.67
CA SER A 72 -19.37 -5.07 -8.77
C SER A 72 -19.25 -5.96 -10.02
N LEU A 73 -18.05 -6.43 -10.35
CA LEU A 73 -17.85 -7.35 -11.47
C LEU A 73 -18.56 -8.69 -11.25
N ALA A 74 -18.52 -9.22 -10.02
CA ALA A 74 -19.25 -10.45 -9.69
C ALA A 74 -20.77 -10.28 -9.78
N VAL A 75 -21.30 -9.13 -9.34
CA VAL A 75 -22.73 -8.79 -9.48
C VAL A 75 -23.12 -8.69 -10.95
N GLU A 76 -22.29 -8.07 -11.78
CA GLU A 76 -22.53 -7.96 -13.22
C GLU A 76 -22.54 -9.34 -13.90
N GLN A 77 -21.59 -10.21 -13.56
CA GLN A 77 -21.55 -11.60 -14.04
C GLN A 77 -22.82 -12.36 -13.67
N LEU A 78 -23.20 -12.35 -12.38
CA LEU A 78 -24.41 -13.02 -11.90
C LEU A 78 -25.70 -12.45 -12.51
N THR A 79 -25.71 -11.15 -12.81
CA THR A 79 -26.84 -10.50 -13.47
C THR A 79 -26.96 -10.98 -14.91
N ASN A 80 -25.84 -11.03 -15.64
CA ASN A 80 -25.80 -11.54 -17.01
C ASN A 80 -26.18 -13.02 -17.09
N GLU A 81 -25.70 -13.83 -16.16
CA GLU A 81 -26.10 -15.25 -16.05
C GLU A 81 -27.60 -15.39 -15.78
N ASN A 82 -28.15 -14.60 -14.85
CA ASN A 82 -29.59 -14.63 -14.60
C ASN A 82 -30.41 -14.23 -15.82
N ILE A 83 -29.97 -13.21 -16.57
CA ILE A 83 -30.63 -12.81 -17.82
C ILE A 83 -30.57 -13.95 -18.85
N GLY A 84 -29.42 -14.62 -18.98
CA GLY A 84 -29.24 -15.79 -19.85
C GLY A 84 -30.18 -16.93 -19.47
N LEU A 85 -30.18 -17.32 -18.19
CA LEU A 85 -31.05 -18.36 -17.65
C LEU A 85 -32.54 -18.02 -17.81
N GLN A 86 -32.93 -16.77 -17.62
CA GLN A 86 -34.30 -16.33 -17.87
C GLN A 86 -34.67 -16.46 -19.36
N GLY A 87 -33.74 -16.14 -20.26
CA GLY A 87 -33.90 -16.37 -21.70
C GLY A 87 -34.08 -17.85 -22.03
N GLU A 88 -33.26 -18.73 -21.45
CA GLU A 88 -33.36 -20.18 -21.62
C GLU A 88 -34.70 -20.72 -21.08
N VAL A 89 -35.09 -20.32 -19.86
CA VAL A 89 -36.37 -20.71 -19.27
C VAL A 89 -37.54 -20.22 -20.13
N HIS A 90 -37.46 -19.00 -20.65
CA HIS A 90 -38.50 -18.46 -21.52
C HIS A 90 -38.57 -19.22 -22.86
N SER A 91 -37.42 -19.54 -23.47
CA SER A 91 -37.34 -20.34 -24.69
C SER A 91 -37.90 -21.75 -24.46
N LEU A 92 -37.47 -22.44 -23.42
CA LEU A 92 -37.95 -23.77 -23.04
C LEU A 92 -39.45 -23.78 -22.72
N LYS A 93 -39.96 -22.73 -22.08
CA LYS A 93 -41.39 -22.56 -21.78
C LYS A 93 -42.21 -22.33 -23.06
N THR A 94 -41.66 -21.60 -24.03
CA THR A 94 -42.36 -21.27 -25.28
C THR A 94 -42.37 -22.47 -26.23
N ASP A 95 -41.30 -23.27 -26.24
CA ASP A 95 -41.17 -24.52 -27.01
C ASP A 95 -41.73 -25.75 -26.27
N SER A 96 -42.89 -25.61 -25.64
CA SER A 96 -43.61 -26.70 -24.95
C SER A 96 -43.78 -27.95 -25.83
N HIS A 97 -43.98 -27.78 -27.14
CA HIS A 97 -44.07 -28.88 -28.10
C HIS A 97 -42.75 -29.66 -28.30
N THR A 98 -41.61 -28.98 -28.22
CA THR A 98 -40.29 -29.61 -28.32
C THR A 98 -39.97 -30.37 -27.04
N VAL A 99 -40.32 -29.80 -25.89
CA VAL A 99 -40.23 -30.47 -24.58
C VAL A 99 -41.11 -31.70 -24.53
N GLU A 100 -42.35 -31.64 -25.03
CA GLU A 100 -43.25 -32.79 -25.11
C GLU A 100 -42.71 -33.88 -26.06
N ARG A 101 -42.05 -33.48 -27.17
CA ARG A 101 -41.40 -34.42 -28.10
C ARG A 101 -40.18 -35.11 -27.49
N GLU A 102 -39.31 -34.37 -26.80
CA GLU A 102 -38.13 -34.95 -26.12
C GLU A 102 -38.51 -35.76 -24.88
N ALA A 103 -39.51 -35.32 -24.11
CA ALA A 103 -40.08 -36.10 -23.01
C ALA A 103 -40.69 -37.42 -23.50
N ARG A 104 -41.41 -37.41 -24.63
CA ARG A 104 -41.96 -38.61 -25.25
C ARG A 104 -40.88 -39.55 -25.78
N LYS A 105 -39.74 -39.04 -26.28
CA LYS A 105 -38.55 -39.85 -26.62
C LYS A 105 -37.89 -40.48 -25.39
N MET A 106 -37.89 -39.79 -24.25
CA MET A 106 -37.41 -40.31 -22.96
C MET A 106 -38.42 -41.24 -22.25
N GLY A 107 -39.49 -41.66 -22.95
CA GLY A 107 -40.49 -42.60 -22.42
C GLY A 107 -41.48 -41.98 -21.43
N MET A 108 -41.46 -40.67 -21.23
CA MET A 108 -42.47 -39.97 -20.42
C MET A 108 -43.71 -39.73 -21.29
N SER A 109 -44.72 -40.60 -21.13
CA SER A 109 -46.02 -40.43 -21.77
C SER A 109 -46.95 -39.60 -20.89
N ARG A 110 -47.79 -38.75 -21.51
CA ARG A 110 -48.74 -37.89 -20.81
C ARG A 110 -49.74 -38.79 -20.06
N ARG A 111 -49.89 -38.59 -18.75
CA ARG A 111 -50.69 -39.45 -17.82
C ARG A 111 -52.15 -39.72 -18.24
N ASN A 112 -52.67 -39.04 -19.25
CA ASN A 112 -54.06 -39.12 -19.73
C ASN A 112 -54.20 -39.48 -21.23
N GLU A 113 -53.15 -39.94 -21.91
CA GLU A 113 -53.28 -40.39 -23.31
C GLU A 113 -53.91 -41.80 -23.33
N LYS A 114 -55.19 -41.88 -23.70
CA LYS A 114 -55.88 -43.16 -23.95
C LYS A 114 -55.21 -43.83 -25.16
N VAL A 115 -54.30 -44.76 -24.88
CA VAL A 115 -53.77 -45.68 -25.89
C VAL A 115 -54.95 -46.52 -26.39
N LEU A 116 -55.43 -46.22 -27.60
CA LEU A 116 -56.37 -47.07 -28.31
C LEU A 116 -55.61 -48.32 -28.75
N VAL A 117 -55.73 -49.37 -27.94
CA VAL A 117 -55.22 -50.70 -28.30
C VAL A 117 -56.11 -51.22 -29.43
N PRO A 118 -55.56 -51.58 -30.61
CA PRO A 118 -56.38 -52.17 -31.66
C PRO A 118 -56.86 -53.54 -31.19
N MET A 119 -58.19 -53.71 -31.12
CA MET A 119 -58.80 -55.02 -30.89
C MET A 119 -58.69 -55.80 -32.21
N ASN A 120 -58.00 -56.94 -32.14
CA ASN A 120 -57.95 -57.95 -33.20
C ASN A 120 -59.28 -58.69 -33.29
#